data_AF-A0A847A8X3-F1
#
_entry.id   AF-A0A847A8X3-F1
#
_cell.length_a   1.000
_cell.length_b   1.000
_cell.length_c   1.000
_cell.angle_alpha   90.00
_cell.angle_beta   90.00
_cell.angle_gamma   90.00
#
_symmetry.space_group_name_H-M   'P 1'
#
loop_
_entity.id
_entity.type
_entity.pdbx_description
1 polymer ?
#
loop_
_entity_poly.entity_id
_entity_poly.type
_entity_poly.pdbx_seq_one_letter_code
_entity_poly.pdbx_strand_id
1 'polypeptide(L)' 'MYRSHVLVCGGTGCVSSGAREVTETIKNTLEDRGLSDEVLVVPTGCHGMCEMGPIVVVYPEGTFYC' A
#
# COMPACT_ATOMS: atom_id res chain seq x y z
N MET A 1 14.89 -0.64 11.54
CA MET A 1 13.99 0.50 11.84
C MET A 1 13.46 0.94 10.50
N TYR A 2 12.17 0.72 10.22
CA TYR A 2 11.61 1.07 8.91
C TYR A 2 11.55 2.61 8.78
N ARG A 3 12.03 3.16 7.67
CA ARG A 3 11.98 4.59 7.36
C ARG A 3 10.61 5.04 6.91
N SER A 4 9.91 4.16 6.18
CA SER A 4 8.60 4.47 5.61
C SER A 4 7.64 3.31 5.81
N HIS A 5 6.37 3.63 6.03
CA HIS A 5 5.28 2.67 6.15
C HIS A 5 4.27 2.91 5.04
N VAL A 6 4.08 1.90 4.20
CA VAL A 6 3.11 1.91 3.10
C VAL A 6 1.90 1.11 3.53
N LEU A 7 0.81 1.81 3.80
CA LEU A 7 -0.46 1.25 4.24
C LEU A 7 -1.35 1.07 3.02
N VAL A 8 -1.70 -0.17 2.66
CA VAL A 8 -2.55 -0.44 1.50
C VAL A 8 -3.94 -0.86 1.96
N CYS A 9 -5.00 -0.27 1.44
CA CYS A 9 -6.37 -0.65 1.79
C CYS A 9 -6.67 -2.08 1.31
N GLY A 10 -6.84 -3.00 2.26
CA GLY A 10 -7.19 -4.40 2.03
C GLY A 10 -8.69 -4.68 2.07
N GLY A 11 -9.53 -3.64 2.07
CA GLY A 11 -10.99 -3.79 1.98
C GLY A 11 -11.39 -4.51 0.69
N THR A 12 -12.49 -5.28 0.74
CA THR A 12 -12.99 -6.06 -0.42
C THR A 12 -13.17 -5.19 -1.66
N GLY A 13 -13.63 -3.94 -1.52
CA GLY A 13 -13.73 -2.99 -2.63
C GLY A 13 -12.38 -2.64 -3.27
N CYS A 14 -11.36 -2.32 -2.48
CA CYS A 14 -10.02 -2.04 -3.00
C CYS A 14 -9.36 -3.29 -3.60
N VAL A 15 -9.56 -4.46 -2.99
CA VAL A 15 -9.06 -5.73 -3.54
C VAL A 15 -9.70 -6.05 -4.88
N SER A 16 -11.02 -5.83 -5.03
CA SER A 16 -11.72 -5.96 -6.31
C SER A 16 -11.25 -4.94 -7.36
N SER A 17 -10.81 -3.75 -6.96
CA SER A 17 -10.21 -2.74 -7.84
C SER A 17 -8.73 -2.97 -8.17
N GLY A 18 -8.11 -4.06 -7.69
CA GLY A 18 -6.72 -4.40 -8.01
C GLY A 18 -5.69 -4.04 -6.94
N ALA A 19 -6.09 -3.74 -5.70
CA ALA A 19 -5.15 -3.45 -4.60
C ALA A 19 -4.11 -4.58 -4.38
N ARG A 20 -4.48 -5.83 -4.67
CA ARG A 20 -3.58 -6.98 -4.55
C ARG A 20 -2.43 -6.89 -5.54
N GLU A 21 -2.71 -6.52 -6.78
CA GLU A 21 -1.70 -6.36 -7.83
C GLU A 21 -0.76 -5.20 -7.48
N VAL A 22 -1.31 -4.06 -7.07
CA VAL A 22 -0.53 -2.89 -6.61
C VAL A 22 0.39 -3.26 -5.44
N THR A 23 -0.11 -4.00 -4.45
CA THR A 23 0.70 -4.45 -3.31
C THR A 23 1.87 -5.33 -3.75
N GLU A 24 1.63 -6.27 -4.66
CA GLU A 24 2.67 -7.17 -5.16
C GLU A 24 3.69 -6.44 -6.02
N THR A 25 3.27 -5.49 -6.88
CA THR A 25 4.18 -4.64 -7.65
C THR A 25 5.05 -3.78 -6.75
N ILE A 26 4.48 -3.21 -5.68
CA ILE A 26 5.24 -2.44 -4.69
C ILE A 26 6.28 -3.33 -4.02
N LYS A 27 5.89 -4.52 -3.54
CA LYS A 27 6.83 -5.47 -2.92
C LYS A 27 7.96 -5.88 -3.87
N ASN A 28 7.64 -6.27 -5.10
CA ASN A 28 8.66 -6.63 -6.09
C ASN A 28 9.62 -5.47 -6.37
N THR A 29 9.10 -4.24 -6.50
CA THR A 29 9.95 -3.05 -6.70
C THR A 29 10.82 -2.75 -5.49
N LEU A 30 10.33 -2.98 -4.28
CA LEU A 30 11.10 -2.84 -3.05
C LEU A 30 12.20 -3.90 -2.95
N GLU A 31 11.90 -5.14 -3.30
CA GLU A 31 12.86 -6.24 -3.33
C GLU A 31 13.94 -6.02 -4.39
N ASP A 32 13.57 -5.63 -5.61
CA ASP A 32 14.50 -5.32 -6.70
C ASP A 32 15.46 -4.18 -6.33
N ARG A 33 14.98 -3.20 -5.56
CA ARG A 33 15.79 -2.08 -5.06
C ARG A 33 16.51 -2.37 -3.75
N GLY A 34 16.29 -3.52 -3.13
CA GLY A 34 16.84 -3.85 -1.80
C GLY A 34 16.31 -2.95 -0.67
N LEU A 35 15.16 -2.30 -0.87
CA LEU A 35 14.54 -1.36 0.07
C LEU A 35 13.52 -2.02 1.01
N SER A 36 13.32 -3.34 0.90
CA SER A 36 12.39 -4.12 1.73
C SER A 36 12.69 -4.02 3.23
N ASP A 37 13.94 -3.73 3.61
CA ASP A 37 14.34 -3.54 5.00
C ASP A 37 14.04 -2.11 5.51
N GLU A 38 13.90 -1.14 4.59
CA GLU A 38 13.60 0.27 4.89
C GLU A 38 12.10 0.59 4.82
N VAL A 39 11.33 -0.12 3.98
CA VAL A 39 9.91 0.17 3.71
C VAL A 39 9.03 -0.98 4.14
N LEU A 40 8.13 -0.73 5.09
CA LEU A 40 7.16 -1.73 5.56
C LEU A 40 5.82 -1.56 4.83
N VAL A 41 5.42 -2.58 4.05
CA VAL A 41 4.09 -2.62 3.42
C VAL A 41 3.11 -3.35 4.33
N VAL A 42 2.08 -2.66 4.82
CA VAL A 42 1.08 -3.21 5.74
C VAL A 42 -0.32 -3.07 5.12
N PRO A 43 -1.07 -4.17 4.95
CA PRO A 43 -2.46 -4.08 4.56
C PRO A 43 -3.29 -3.50 5.73
N THR A 44 -4.11 -2.51 5.44
CA THR A 44 -5.05 -1.87 6.37
C THR A 44 -6.48 -2.30 6.07
N GLY A 45 -7.41 -1.96 6.96
CA GLY A 45 -8.83 -2.19 6.77
C GLY A 45 -9.45 -1.33 5.66
N CYS A 46 -10.76 -1.41 5.51
CA CYS A 46 -11.50 -0.57 4.57
C CYS A 46 -11.48 0.89 5.04
N HIS A 47 -10.97 1.80 4.20
CA HIS A 47 -11.04 3.24 4.43
C HIS A 47 -12.36 3.89 3.99
N GLY A 48 -13.32 3.09 3.51
CA GLY A 48 -14.66 3.56 3.12
C GLY A 48 -14.77 4.15 1.71
N MET A 49 -13.65 4.56 1.12
CA MET A 49 -13.57 5.14 -0.24
C MET A 49 -13.31 4.06 -1.29
N CYS A 50 -14.18 3.05 -1.35
CA CYS A 50 -14.04 1.95 -2.33
C CYS A 50 -14.16 2.43 -3.79
N GLU A 51 -14.86 3.54 -4.05
CA GLU A 51 -15.02 4.11 -5.38
C GLU A 51 -13.72 4.68 -5.97
N MET A 52 -12.77 5.10 -5.12
CA MET A 52 -11.43 5.52 -5.53
C MET A 52 -10.36 4.52 -5.05
N GLY A 53 -10.75 3.26 -4.85
CA GLY A 53 -9.79 2.19 -4.57
C GLY A 53 -8.96 1.86 -5.81
N PRO A 54 -7.67 1.49 -5.66
CA PRO A 54 -7.00 1.08 -4.44
C PRO A 54 -6.31 2.21 -3.66
N ILE A 55 -6.67 2.38 -2.39
CA ILE A 55 -6.07 3.44 -1.55
C ILE A 55 -4.75 2.97 -0.93
N VAL A 56 -3.71 3.78 -1.09
CA VAL A 56 -2.39 3.60 -0.49
C VAL A 56 -2.01 4.84 0.29
N VAL A 57 -1.52 4.66 1.52
CA VAL A 57 -1.07 5.75 2.39
C VAL A 57 0.39 5.57 2.72
N VAL A 58 1.20 6.59 2.50
CA VAL A 58 2.64 6.55 2.76
C VAL A 58 2.95 7.40 3.98
N TYR A 59 3.47 6.78 5.04
CA TYR A 59 4.05 7.46 6.20
C TYR A 59 5.58 7.47 6.09
N PRO A 60 6.27 8.53 6.56
CA PRO A 60 5.76 9.66 7.35
C PRO A 60 5.12 10.82 6.55
N GLU A 61 5.08 10.75 5.22
CA GLU A 61 4.56 11.83 4.38
C GLU A 61 3.06 12.13 4.61
N GLY A 62 2.27 11.14 5.04
CA GLY A 62 0.83 11.28 5.24
C GLY A 62 0.05 11.45 3.94
N THR A 63 0.66 11.07 2.80
CA THR A 63 0.07 11.21 1.47
C THR A 63 -0.84 10.03 1.17
N PHE A 64 -2.06 10.33 0.74
CA PHE A 64 -3.04 9.37 0.24
C PHE A 64 -2.94 9.31 -1.29
N TYR A 65 -2.78 8.10 -1.82
CA TYR A 65 -2.85 7.78 -3.24
C TYR A 65 -4.11 6.94 -3.47
N CYS A 66 -4.86 7.30 -4.50
CA CYS A 66 -6.12 6.69 -4.89
C CYS A 66 -6.20 6.62 -6.42
#